data_AF-A0A8C2K8G5-F1
#
_entry.id   AF-A0A8C2K8G5-F1
#
_cell.length_a   1.000
_cell.length_b   1.000
_cell.length_c   1.000
_cell.angle_alpha   90.00
_cell.angle_beta   90.00
_cell.angle_gamma   90.00
#
_symmetry.space_group_name_H-M   'P 1'
#
loop_
_entity.id
_entity.type
_entity.pdbx_description
1 polymer ?
#
loop_
_entity_poly.entity_id
_entity_poly.type
_entity_poly.pdbx_seq_one_letter_code
_entity_poly.pdbx_strand_id
1 'polypeptide(L)' 'MDPSCLVSMVQAGGLMVWGIFSWHTLGPCVPIEHSLNTTTYLCIVADHVRPFMTTVY' A
#
# COMPACT_ATOMS: atom_id res chain seq x y z
N MET A 1 -11.51 8.72 -40.03
CA MET A 1 -11.45 8.95 -38.57
C MET A 1 -11.63 7.60 -37.93
N ASP A 2 -10.52 6.95 -37.59
CA ASP A 2 -10.48 5.56 -37.15
C ASP A 2 -10.76 5.49 -35.63
N PRO A 3 -11.70 4.66 -35.15
CA PRO A 3 -12.15 4.65 -33.75
C PRO A 3 -11.21 3.88 -32.82
N SER A 4 -9.99 3.55 -33.27
CA SER A 4 -9.02 2.75 -32.52
C SER A 4 -8.27 3.51 -31.41
N CYS A 5 -8.60 4.78 -31.16
CA CYS A 5 -7.91 5.63 -30.19
C CYS A 5 -8.57 5.68 -28.80
N LEU A 6 -9.60 4.87 -28.56
CA LEU A 6 -9.94 4.47 -27.20
C LEU A 6 -8.97 3.35 -26.80
N VAL A 7 -7.72 3.74 -26.53
CA VAL A 7 -6.93 3.04 -25.52
C VAL A 7 -7.84 3.06 -24.30
N SER A 8 -8.54 1.93 -24.10
CA SER A 8 -9.06 1.57 -22.81
C SER A 8 -7.92 1.86 -21.86
N MET A 9 -8.08 2.81 -20.96
CA MET A 9 -7.26 2.84 -19.77
C MET A 9 -7.56 1.54 -19.06
N VAL A 10 -6.92 0.47 -19.52
CA VAL A 10 -6.66 -0.70 -18.73
C VAL A 10 -5.94 -0.09 -17.55
N GLN A 11 -6.68 0.00 -16.45
CA GLN A 11 -6.10 -0.01 -15.12
C GLN A 11 -5.22 -1.26 -15.14
N ALA A 12 -3.99 -1.11 -15.62
CA ALA A 12 -2.97 -2.14 -15.58
C ALA A 12 -2.90 -2.43 -14.09
N GLY A 13 -3.46 -3.57 -13.69
CA GLY A 13 -3.83 -3.86 -12.31
C GLY A 13 -2.58 -3.83 -11.44
N GLY A 14 -2.24 -2.64 -10.95
CA GLY A 14 -1.11 -2.39 -10.10
C GLY A 14 -1.53 -2.74 -8.69
N LEU A 15 -0.87 -3.72 -8.10
CA LEU A 15 -1.02 -4.01 -6.68
C LEU A 15 -0.28 -2.91 -5.91
N MET A 16 -1.01 -2.02 -5.25
CA MET A 16 -0.43 -1.15 -4.24
C MET A 16 -0.26 -1.94 -2.95
N VAL A 17 0.93 -1.88 -2.37
CA VAL A 17 1.25 -2.53 -1.09
C VAL A 17 2.05 -1.54 -0.26
N TRP A 18 1.82 -1.54 1.04
CA TRP A 18 2.60 -0.77 1.99
C TRP A 18 3.28 -1.71 2.98
N GLY A 19 4.53 -1.43 3.29
CA GLY A 19 5.28 -2.22 4.25
C GLY A 19 6.24 -1.36 5.06
N ILE A 20 6.63 -1.87 6.22
CA ILE A 20 7.61 -1.26 7.11
C ILE A 20 8.81 -2.19 7.27
N PHE A 21 10.02 -1.63 7.25
CA PHE A 21 11.27 -2.37 7.42
C PHE A 21 12.17 -1.65 8.42
N SER A 22 12.89 -2.41 9.23
CA SER A 22 13.93 -1.92 10.15
C SER A 22 15.21 -2.69 9.89
N TRP A 23 16.34 -2.13 10.32
CA TRP A 23 17.65 -2.77 10.21
C TRP A 23 17.69 -4.20 10.79
N HIS A 24 16.93 -4.44 11.88
CA HIS A 24 16.92 -5.71 12.59
C HIS A 24 15.89 -6.70 12.04
N THR A 25 14.82 -6.21 11.43
CA THR A 25 13.63 -7.03 11.10
C THR A 25 12.80 -6.43 9.96
N LEU A 26 12.30 -7.32 9.10
CA LEU A 26 11.23 -7.03 8.14
C LEU A 26 9.90 -6.95 8.89
N GLY A 27 9.19 -5.84 8.68
CA GLY A 27 7.86 -5.64 9.21
C GLY A 27 6.78 -6.07 8.23
N PRO A 28 5.51 -5.98 8.65
CA PRO A 28 4.37 -6.45 7.87
C PRO A 28 4.23 -5.70 6.54
N CYS A 29 3.82 -6.44 5.51
CA CYS A 29 3.53 -5.96 4.17
C CYS A 29 2.03 -6.13 3.93
N VAL A 30 1.32 -5.01 3.76
CA VAL A 30 -0.15 -4.92 3.76
C VAL A 30 -0.61 -4.46 2.39
N PRO A 31 -1.47 -5.23 1.70
CA PRO A 31 -2.03 -4.80 0.43
C PRO A 31 -2.94 -3.59 0.66
N ILE A 32 -2.88 -2.62 -0.25
CA ILE A 32 -3.72 -1.44 -0.22
C ILE A 32 -4.54 -1.40 -1.50
N GLU A 33 -5.82 -1.06 -1.32
CA GLU A 33 -6.71 -0.65 -2.39
C GLU A 33 -6.06 0.49 -3.19
N HIS A 34 -6.32 0.55 -4.50
CA HIS A 34 -5.72 1.45 -5.49
C HIS A 34 -5.63 2.96 -5.08
N SER A 35 -6.36 3.38 -4.04
CA SER A 35 -6.23 4.70 -3.42
C SER A 35 -6.02 4.57 -1.90
N LEU A 36 -4.88 5.07 -1.42
CA LEU A 36 -4.62 5.24 0.02
C LEU A 36 -5.47 6.39 0.56
N ASN A 37 -6.52 6.06 1.32
CA ASN A 37 -7.24 7.05 2.11
C ASN A 37 -6.47 7.35 3.41
N THR A 38 -6.54 8.59 3.89
CA THR A 38 -5.98 9.03 5.18
C THR A 38 -6.43 8.12 6.32
N THR A 39 -7.69 7.70 6.34
CA THR A 39 -8.21 6.78 7.37
C THR A 39 -7.54 5.41 7.31
N THR A 40 -7.34 4.87 6.11
CA THR A 40 -6.65 3.57 5.89
C THR A 40 -5.19 3.67 6.30
N TYR A 41 -4.52 4.77 5.95
CA TYR A 41 -3.15 5.03 6.39
C TYR A 41 -3.03 5.12 7.91
N LEU A 42 -3.93 5.84 8.58
CA LEU A 42 -3.96 5.92 10.04
C LEU A 42 -4.22 4.55 10.68
N CYS A 43 -5.07 3.72 10.07
CA CYS A 43 -5.32 2.35 10.53
C CYS A 43 -4.05 1.50 10.42
N ILE A 44 -3.34 1.57 9.30
CA ILE A 44 -2.06 0.88 9.08
C ILE A 44 -1.00 1.32 10.10
N VAL A 45 -0.91 2.62 10.38
CA VAL A 45 0.02 3.15 11.39
C VAL A 45 -0.38 2.68 12.80
N ALA A 46 -1.68 2.61 13.08
CA ALA A 46 -2.21 2.13 14.36
C ALA A 46 -1.95 0.65 14.61
N ASP A 47 -2.27 -0.17 13.62
CA ASP A 47 -2.33 -1.62 13.74
C ASP A 47 -0.99 -2.29 13.42
N HIS A 48 -0.15 -1.65 12.60
CA HIS A 48 1.10 -2.26 12.13
C HIS A 48 2.34 -1.48 12.56
N VAL A 49 2.39 -0.16 12.37
CA VAL A 49 3.61 0.63 12.70
C VAL A 49 3.86 0.69 14.20
N ARG A 50 2.84 1.05 14.99
CA ARG A 50 2.96 1.19 16.44
C ARG A 50 3.41 -0.11 17.14
N PRO A 51 2.75 -1.26 16.94
CA PRO A 51 3.21 -2.50 17.57
C PRO A 51 4.55 -2.99 17.02
N PHE A 52 4.85 -2.74 15.74
CA PHE A 52 6.18 -3.06 15.20
C PHE A 52 7.27 -2.25 15.90
N MET A 53 7.07 -0.94 16.10
CA MET A 53 8.03 -0.09 16.84
C MET A 53 8.23 -0.56 18.28
N THR A 54 7.16 -0.94 18.99
CA THR A 54 7.25 -1.50 20.35
C THR A 54 7.91 -2.89 20.41
N THR A 55 7.93 -3.62 19.30
CA THR A 55 8.55 -4.96 19.25
C THR A 55 10.03 -4.87 18.90
N VAL A 56 10.41 -3.88 18.08
CA VAL A 56 11.78 -3.71 17.58
C VAL A 56 12.66 -2.89 18.52
N TYR A 57 12.08 -1.96 19.28
CA TYR A 57 12.76 -1.11 20.27
C TYR A 57 12.29 -1.43 21.68
#